data_AF-A0A140NGF7-F1
#
_entry.id   AF-A0A140NGF7-F1
#
_cell.length_a   1.000
_cell.length_b   1.000
_cell.length_c   1.000
_cell.angle_alpha   90.00
_cell.angle_beta   90.00
_cell.angle_gamma   90.00
#
_symmetry.space_group_name_H-M   'P 1'
#
loop_
_entity.id
_entity.type
_entity.pdbx_description
1 polymer ?
#
loop_
_entity_poly.entity_id
_entity_poly.type
_entity_poly.pdbx_seq_one_letter_code
_entity_poly.pdbx_strand_id
1 'polypeptide(L)'
;MILLTSTFSDYLTPDNEVDTPYYNKFIKQFSKMTVSCMVSQCNLMPEMFQEDKNILDKHIDTFIKDMPEAAEHIRKNYKMYCLAASVSPGEIQQEKEKRTFSSDYFRKEAEENKISCRELVIRTMNASAFLNYFFLLEESIKNIYLDINSSNEYLTAKNTIKKCLKGKIKHEDIVDEFNNELYKRSKFFLTFESLIELWKLLNLIRNRYVHNNNIYDDSAKSQFTKLVENIIKELEGDELLPTVNYFIDAMETFENQLKNSDSIIFNDTLENIIRNTSIFIMESLYICEKNKNYNLY
;
A
#
# COMPACT_ATOMS: atom_id res chain seq x y z
N MET A 1 -8.59 11.06 12.05
CA MET A 1 -8.63 9.69 12.60
C MET A 1 -8.83 8.61 11.54
N ILE A 2 -9.87 8.71 10.69
CA ILE A 2 -10.25 7.66 9.72
C ILE A 2 -9.05 7.09 8.93
N LEU A 3 -8.16 7.96 8.46
CA LEU A 3 -7.03 7.62 7.60
C LEU A 3 -6.10 6.54 8.19
N LEU A 4 -5.91 6.49 9.52
CA LEU A 4 -4.91 5.64 10.18
C LEU A 4 -5.46 4.30 10.65
N THR A 5 -6.71 4.28 11.10
CA THR A 5 -7.27 3.15 11.85
C THR A 5 -8.46 2.48 11.16
N SER A 6 -9.03 3.08 10.12
CA SER A 6 -10.21 2.52 9.47
C SER A 6 -9.86 1.48 8.41
N THR A 7 -10.54 0.34 8.48
CA THR A 7 -10.50 -0.75 7.49
C THR A 7 -11.47 -0.53 6.32
N PHE A 8 -11.83 0.72 6.00
CA PHE A 8 -12.82 1.05 4.97
C PHE A 8 -12.52 0.30 3.67
N SER A 9 -13.48 -0.54 3.30
CA SER A 9 -13.48 -1.43 2.14
C SER A 9 -14.61 -1.07 1.17
N ASP A 10 -15.39 -0.07 1.53
CA ASP A 10 -16.51 0.49 0.80
C ASP A 10 -16.06 1.68 -0.05
N TYR A 11 -16.96 2.08 -0.93
CA TYR A 11 -16.82 3.23 -1.80
C TYR A 11 -18.22 3.75 -2.14
N LEU A 12 -18.30 5.03 -2.46
CA LEU A 12 -19.52 5.66 -2.92
C LEU A 12 -20.02 4.96 -4.20
N THR A 13 -21.29 4.53 -4.17
CA THR A 13 -21.90 3.86 -5.33
C THR A 13 -21.95 4.82 -6.53
N PRO A 14 -21.40 4.43 -7.69
CA PRO A 14 -21.55 5.21 -8.91
C PRO A 14 -23.02 5.36 -9.28
N ASP A 15 -23.39 6.57 -9.68
CA ASP A 15 -24.73 6.88 -10.13
C ASP A 15 -24.88 6.46 -11.58
N ASN A 16 -25.97 5.77 -11.91
CA ASN A 16 -26.21 5.34 -13.29
C ASN A 16 -26.51 6.51 -14.23
N GLU A 17 -26.89 7.67 -13.67
CA GLU A 17 -27.21 8.89 -14.42
C GLU A 17 -25.98 9.77 -14.72
N VAL A 18 -24.84 9.50 -14.08
CA VAL A 18 -23.62 10.29 -14.22
C VAL A 18 -22.51 9.45 -14.84
N ASP A 19 -22.12 9.80 -16.07
CA ASP A 19 -21.02 9.13 -16.75
C ASP A 19 -19.67 9.64 -16.23
N THR A 20 -19.07 8.89 -15.28
CA THR A 20 -17.70 9.12 -14.81
C THR A 20 -16.85 7.86 -15.04
N PRO A 21 -16.36 7.62 -16.27
CA PRO A 21 -15.69 6.37 -16.65
C PRO A 21 -14.46 6.04 -15.80
N TYR A 22 -13.67 7.05 -15.43
CA TYR A 22 -12.45 6.84 -14.65
C TYR A 22 -12.78 6.34 -13.23
N TYR A 23 -13.88 6.80 -12.62
CA TYR A 23 -14.28 6.40 -11.28
C TYR A 23 -14.78 4.96 -11.26
N ASN A 24 -15.59 4.59 -12.26
CA ASN A 24 -16.01 3.21 -12.48
C ASN A 24 -14.83 2.25 -12.68
N LYS A 25 -13.83 2.67 -13.47
CA LYS A 25 -12.61 1.88 -13.68
C LYS A 25 -11.80 1.74 -12.40
N PHE A 26 -11.61 2.83 -11.66
CA PHE A 26 -10.93 2.84 -10.37
C PHE A 26 -11.60 1.90 -9.37
N ILE A 27 -12.91 2.01 -9.17
CA ILE A 27 -13.67 1.14 -8.25
C ILE A 27 -13.54 -0.33 -8.63
N LYS A 28 -13.63 -0.66 -9.91
CA LYS A 28 -13.51 -2.04 -10.38
C LYS A 28 -12.15 -2.64 -10.04
N GLN A 29 -11.08 -1.87 -10.19
CA GLN A 29 -9.72 -2.31 -9.84
C GLN A 29 -9.52 -2.33 -8.32
N PHE A 30 -9.97 -1.29 -7.62
CA PHE A 30 -9.99 -1.19 -6.17
C PHE A 30 -10.66 -2.41 -5.54
N SER A 31 -11.88 -2.75 -5.98
CA SER A 31 -12.65 -3.89 -5.46
C SER A 31 -11.88 -5.21 -5.60
N LYS A 32 -11.24 -5.44 -6.74
CA LYS A 32 -10.44 -6.67 -6.96
C LYS A 32 -9.25 -6.75 -6.00
N MET A 33 -8.57 -5.63 -5.80
CA MET A 33 -7.43 -5.54 -4.88
C MET A 33 -7.89 -5.72 -3.43
N THR A 34 -8.83 -4.89 -2.98
CA THR A 34 -9.32 -4.85 -1.60
C THR A 34 -9.89 -6.18 -1.15
N VAL A 35 -10.78 -6.79 -1.93
CA VAL A 35 -11.38 -8.08 -1.57
C VAL A 35 -10.31 -9.18 -1.47
N SER A 36 -9.36 -9.22 -2.41
CA SER A 36 -8.30 -10.24 -2.39
C SER A 36 -7.35 -10.05 -1.21
N CYS A 37 -6.96 -8.81 -0.92
CA CYS A 37 -6.13 -8.48 0.25
C CYS A 37 -6.83 -8.87 1.55
N MET A 38 -8.09 -8.47 1.72
CA MET A 38 -8.87 -8.77 2.92
C MET A 38 -9.04 -10.27 3.13
N VAL A 39 -9.49 -11.01 2.12
CA VAL A 39 -9.63 -12.47 2.24
C VAL A 39 -8.31 -13.12 2.66
N SER A 40 -7.20 -12.72 2.02
CA SER A 40 -5.90 -13.31 2.31
C SER A 40 -5.41 -12.97 3.72
N GLN A 41 -5.56 -11.71 4.16
CA GLN A 41 -5.16 -11.26 5.50
C GLN A 41 -6.03 -11.89 6.58
N CYS A 42 -7.36 -11.90 6.38
CA CYS A 42 -8.31 -12.50 7.30
C CYS A 42 -8.06 -13.99 7.51
N ASN A 43 -7.62 -14.73 6.49
CA ASN A 43 -7.20 -16.14 6.64
C ASN A 43 -5.96 -16.34 7.53
N LEU A 44 -5.35 -15.27 8.03
CA LEU A 44 -4.24 -15.30 8.99
C LEU A 44 -4.61 -14.60 10.31
N MET A 45 -5.87 -14.20 10.49
CA MET A 45 -6.37 -13.57 11.70
C MET A 45 -6.98 -14.64 12.62
N PRO A 46 -6.57 -14.73 13.90
CA PRO A 46 -7.15 -15.69 14.85
C PRO A 46 -8.67 -15.61 14.93
N GLU A 47 -9.25 -14.43 14.79
CA GLU A 47 -10.69 -14.16 14.86
C GLU A 47 -11.51 -14.89 13.79
N MET A 48 -10.87 -15.28 12.68
CA MET A 48 -11.52 -16.01 11.58
C MET A 48 -11.50 -17.53 11.79
N PHE A 49 -10.76 -18.01 12.79
CA PHE A 49 -10.67 -19.41 13.15
C PHE A 49 -11.19 -19.62 14.58
N GLN A 50 -11.62 -20.83 14.90
CA GLN A 50 -11.92 -21.19 16.30
C GLN A 50 -10.65 -21.50 17.10
N GLU A 51 -9.48 -21.24 16.52
CA GLU A 51 -8.16 -21.52 17.10
C GLU A 51 -7.58 -20.28 17.76
N ASP A 52 -6.82 -20.47 18.83
CA ASP A 52 -6.09 -19.36 19.44
C ASP A 52 -4.92 -18.90 18.55
N LYS A 53 -4.43 -17.67 18.82
CA LYS A 53 -3.31 -17.07 18.08
C LYS A 53 -2.05 -17.95 18.11
N ASN A 54 -1.76 -18.62 19.22
CA ASN A 54 -0.53 -19.40 19.38
C ASN A 54 -0.57 -20.68 18.52
N ILE A 55 -1.74 -21.30 18.40
CA ILE A 55 -1.99 -22.45 17.53
C ILE A 55 -1.78 -22.02 16.07
N LEU A 56 -2.39 -20.90 15.67
CA LEU A 56 -2.25 -20.38 14.32
C LEU A 56 -0.79 -20.02 13.99
N ASP A 57 -0.09 -19.32 14.90
CA ASP A 57 1.34 -19.02 14.76
C ASP A 57 2.16 -20.32 14.58
N LYS A 58 1.89 -21.35 15.40
CA LYS A 58 2.56 -22.65 15.31
C LYS A 58 2.29 -23.37 13.98
N HIS A 59 1.06 -23.32 13.47
CA HIS A 59 0.69 -23.92 12.18
C HIS A 59 1.49 -23.28 11.05
N ILE A 60 1.57 -21.95 11.02
CA ILE A 60 2.33 -21.21 10.01
C ILE A 60 3.84 -21.46 10.14
N ASP A 61 4.39 -21.44 11.36
CA ASP A 61 5.80 -21.74 11.60
C ASP A 61 6.17 -23.15 11.14
N THR A 62 5.31 -24.13 11.42
CA THR A 62 5.51 -25.53 10.99
C THR A 62 5.48 -25.61 9.46
N PHE A 63 4.49 -25.00 8.83
CA PHE A 63 4.38 -24.97 7.37
C PHE A 63 5.64 -24.37 6.70
N ILE A 64 6.14 -23.24 7.20
CA ILE A 64 7.36 -22.59 6.68
C ILE A 64 8.60 -23.45 6.93
N LYS A 65 8.69 -24.10 8.10
CA LYS A 65 9.80 -24.99 8.45
C LYS A 65 9.87 -26.24 7.58
N ASP A 66 8.74 -26.73 7.10
CA ASP A 66 8.66 -27.97 6.32
C ASP A 66 8.82 -27.75 4.80
N MET A 67 8.76 -26.50 4.32
CA MET A 67 9.00 -26.17 2.90
C MET A 67 10.32 -26.71 2.33
N PRO A 68 11.47 -26.63 3.04
CA PRO A 68 12.73 -27.22 2.61
C PRO A 68 12.65 -28.70 2.25
N GLU A 69 11.96 -29.50 3.08
CA GLU A 69 11.90 -30.95 2.91
C GLU A 69 11.12 -31.32 1.64
N ALA A 70 9.96 -30.67 1.42
CA ALA A 70 9.16 -30.84 0.21
C ALA A 70 9.94 -30.45 -1.05
N ALA A 71 10.65 -29.31 -1.01
CA ALA A 71 11.47 -28.84 -2.12
C ALA A 71 12.66 -29.77 -2.40
N GLU A 72 13.32 -30.29 -1.36
CA GLU A 72 14.41 -31.26 -1.50
C GLU A 72 13.93 -32.57 -2.12
N HIS A 73 12.76 -33.06 -1.71
CA HIS A 73 12.15 -34.27 -2.28
C HIS A 73 11.87 -34.12 -3.78
N ILE A 74 11.30 -32.99 -4.21
CA ILE A 74 11.06 -32.72 -5.63
C ILE A 74 12.38 -32.72 -6.40
N ARG A 75 13.40 -32.03 -5.89
CA ARG A 75 14.72 -31.94 -6.53
C ARG A 75 15.39 -33.31 -6.69
N LYS A 76 15.42 -34.13 -5.62
CA LYS A 76 16.02 -35.48 -5.65
C LYS A 76 15.36 -36.37 -6.71
N ASN A 77 14.08 -36.18 -6.96
CA ASN A 77 13.31 -37.00 -7.91
C ASN A 77 13.21 -36.37 -9.32
N TYR A 78 13.64 -35.13 -9.51
CA TYR A 78 13.50 -34.41 -10.77
C TYR A 78 14.11 -35.17 -11.95
N LYS A 79 15.32 -35.74 -11.79
CA LYS A 79 15.95 -36.56 -12.82
C LYS A 79 15.08 -37.77 -13.20
N MET A 80 14.49 -38.44 -12.23
CA MET A 80 13.58 -39.57 -12.48
C MET A 80 12.31 -39.11 -13.20
N TYR A 81 11.75 -37.96 -12.83
CA TYR A 81 10.58 -37.39 -13.50
C TYR A 81 10.87 -37.02 -14.96
N CYS A 82 12.02 -36.40 -15.25
CA CYS A 82 12.44 -36.11 -16.63
C CYS A 82 12.60 -37.39 -17.45
N LEU A 83 13.27 -38.41 -16.90
CA LEU A 83 13.48 -39.68 -17.58
C LEU A 83 12.16 -40.42 -17.85
N ALA A 84 11.21 -40.39 -16.91
CA ALA A 84 9.87 -40.93 -17.10
C ALA A 84 9.10 -40.20 -18.23
N ALA A 85 9.36 -38.91 -18.41
CA ALA A 85 8.84 -38.12 -19.53
C ALA A 85 9.65 -38.25 -20.83
N SER A 86 10.61 -39.19 -20.89
CA SER A 86 11.52 -39.36 -22.04
C SER A 86 12.36 -38.13 -22.38
N VAL A 87 12.64 -37.29 -21.37
CA VAL A 87 13.50 -36.10 -21.48
C VAL A 87 14.83 -36.40 -20.76
N SER A 88 15.95 -36.17 -21.43
CA SER A 88 17.26 -36.18 -20.78
C SER A 88 17.51 -34.82 -20.12
N PRO A 89 17.59 -34.74 -18.77
CA PRO A 89 17.88 -33.48 -18.10
C PRO A 89 19.36 -33.08 -18.15
N GLY A 90 20.23 -33.94 -18.72
CA GLY A 90 21.68 -33.72 -18.72
C GLY A 90 22.29 -33.79 -17.31
N GLU A 91 23.43 -33.12 -17.14
CA GLU A 91 24.05 -32.93 -15.82
C GLU A 91 23.45 -31.73 -15.11
N ILE A 92 22.82 -31.97 -13.95
CA ILE A 92 22.25 -30.92 -13.12
C ILE A 92 23.30 -30.51 -12.09
N GLN A 93 24.13 -29.53 -12.43
CA GLN A 93 25.18 -29.01 -11.55
C GLN A 93 24.64 -28.62 -10.17
N GLN A 94 23.39 -28.15 -10.13
CA GLN A 94 22.70 -27.68 -8.93
C GLN A 94 22.49 -28.76 -7.86
N GLU A 95 22.58 -30.05 -8.20
CA GLU A 95 22.53 -31.19 -7.26
C GLU A 95 23.79 -31.29 -6.39
N LYS A 96 24.92 -30.79 -6.89
CA LYS A 96 26.24 -30.85 -6.22
C LYS A 96 26.52 -29.63 -5.34
N GLU A 97 25.69 -28.60 -5.41
CA GLU A 97 25.88 -27.32 -4.72
C GLU A 97 25.16 -27.31 -3.37
N LYS A 98 25.81 -26.75 -2.34
CA LYS A 98 25.16 -26.49 -1.04
C LYS A 98 24.06 -25.45 -1.24
N ARG A 99 22.89 -25.69 -0.64
CA ARG A 99 21.73 -24.79 -0.73
C ARG A 99 21.28 -24.34 0.66
N THR A 100 20.72 -23.15 0.69
CA THR A 100 19.95 -22.60 1.81
C THR A 100 18.56 -22.27 1.25
N PHE A 101 17.51 -22.51 2.01
CA PHE A 101 16.14 -22.27 1.55
C PHE A 101 15.72 -20.84 1.90
N SER A 102 14.87 -20.23 1.07
CA SER A 102 14.34 -18.88 1.31
C SER A 102 13.56 -18.79 2.63
N SER A 103 12.89 -19.87 3.03
CA SER A 103 12.21 -20.01 4.32
C SER A 103 13.15 -19.83 5.52
N ASP A 104 14.42 -20.19 5.39
CA ASP A 104 15.41 -20.03 6.47
C ASP A 104 15.70 -18.54 6.72
N TYR A 105 15.87 -17.77 5.65
CA TYR A 105 16.04 -16.31 5.74
C TYR A 105 14.79 -15.62 6.27
N PHE A 106 13.61 -16.03 5.81
CA PHE A 106 12.33 -15.48 6.27
C PHE A 106 12.13 -15.67 7.78
N ARG A 107 12.43 -16.87 8.29
CA ARG A 107 12.36 -17.15 9.74
C ARG A 107 13.36 -16.31 10.52
N LYS A 108 14.59 -16.18 10.02
CA LYS A 108 15.62 -15.35 10.64
C LYS A 108 15.19 -13.87 10.73
N GLU A 109 14.57 -13.35 9.69
CA GLU A 109 14.04 -11.98 9.68
C GLU A 109 12.92 -11.79 10.72
N ALA A 110 12.02 -12.77 10.87
CA ALA A 110 10.99 -12.73 11.90
C ALA A 110 11.59 -12.72 13.32
N GLU A 111 12.61 -13.56 13.56
CA GLU A 111 13.35 -13.64 14.83
C GLU A 111 14.09 -12.32 15.14
N GLU A 112 14.81 -11.76 14.17
CA GLU A 112 15.54 -10.48 14.30
C GLU A 112 14.59 -9.33 14.67
N ASN A 113 13.36 -9.35 14.16
CA ASN A 113 12.33 -8.35 14.41
C ASN A 113 11.40 -8.68 15.59
N LYS A 114 11.63 -9.80 16.30
CA LYS A 114 10.83 -10.25 17.45
C LYS A 114 9.34 -10.38 17.14
N ILE A 115 9.01 -10.91 15.96
CA ILE A 115 7.65 -11.18 15.50
C ILE A 115 7.49 -12.66 15.10
N SER A 116 6.26 -13.16 15.04
CA SER A 116 6.00 -14.51 14.51
C SER A 116 6.12 -14.54 12.99
N CYS A 117 6.33 -15.72 12.39
CA CYS A 117 6.35 -15.81 10.92
C CYS A 117 4.99 -15.44 10.31
N ARG A 118 3.87 -15.76 10.99
CA ARG A 118 2.53 -15.33 10.59
C ARG A 118 2.44 -13.80 10.51
N GLU A 119 2.94 -13.11 11.52
CA GLU A 119 2.98 -11.65 11.55
C GLU A 119 3.84 -11.09 10.40
N LEU A 120 5.01 -11.69 10.12
CA LEU A 120 5.84 -11.30 8.99
C LEU A 120 5.16 -11.55 7.63
N VAL A 121 4.38 -12.63 7.50
CA VAL A 121 3.56 -12.89 6.29
C VAL A 121 2.53 -11.77 6.11
N ILE A 122 1.77 -11.42 7.16
CA ILE A 122 0.79 -10.33 7.11
C ILE A 122 1.46 -9.02 6.71
N ARG A 123 2.62 -8.69 7.31
CA ARG A 123 3.39 -7.48 6.99
C ARG A 123 3.86 -7.44 5.53
N THR A 124 4.25 -8.58 4.98
CA THR A 124 4.63 -8.71 3.56
C THR A 124 3.41 -8.52 2.63
N MET A 125 2.24 -9.01 3.05
CA MET A 125 0.98 -8.80 2.34
C MET A 125 0.54 -7.34 2.40
N ASN A 126 0.70 -6.67 3.55
CA ASN A 126 0.43 -5.24 3.70
C ASN A 126 1.34 -4.39 2.81
N ALA A 127 2.61 -4.75 2.67
CA ALA A 127 3.51 -4.09 1.72
C ALA A 127 3.03 -4.22 0.26
N SER A 128 2.56 -5.42 -0.11
CA SER A 128 1.99 -5.67 -1.44
C SER A 128 0.69 -4.89 -1.66
N ALA A 129 -0.20 -4.85 -0.66
CA ALA A 129 -1.44 -4.07 -0.68
C ALA A 129 -1.13 -2.57 -0.82
N PHE A 130 -0.17 -2.05 -0.06
CA PHE A 130 0.27 -0.66 -0.14
C PHE A 130 0.70 -0.28 -1.56
N LEU A 131 1.57 -1.09 -2.19
CA LEU A 131 2.02 -0.82 -3.56
C LEU A 131 0.86 -0.85 -4.57
N ASN A 132 -0.03 -1.82 -4.42
CA ASN A 132 -1.19 -1.98 -5.29
C ASN A 132 -2.10 -0.74 -5.25
N TYR A 133 -2.45 -0.24 -4.05
CA TYR A 133 -3.22 0.99 -3.93
C TYR A 133 -2.46 2.21 -4.43
N PHE A 134 -1.15 2.29 -4.16
CA PHE A 134 -0.32 3.39 -4.64
C PHE A 134 -0.33 3.48 -6.17
N PHE A 135 -0.09 2.36 -6.86
CA PHE A 135 -0.09 2.30 -8.33
C PHE A 135 -1.47 2.54 -8.91
N LEU A 136 -2.52 1.99 -8.30
CA LEU A 136 -3.90 2.23 -8.73
C LEU A 136 -4.24 3.73 -8.72
N LEU A 137 -3.94 4.43 -7.62
CA LEU A 137 -4.21 5.86 -7.53
C LEU A 137 -3.32 6.66 -8.48
N GLU A 138 -2.03 6.33 -8.54
CA GLU A 138 -1.06 6.97 -9.42
C GLU A 138 -1.52 6.92 -10.89
N GLU A 139 -1.84 5.72 -11.39
CA GLU A 139 -2.28 5.52 -12.76
C GLU A 139 -3.62 6.17 -13.03
N SER A 140 -4.58 6.07 -12.10
CA SER A 140 -5.91 6.65 -12.27
C SER A 140 -5.83 8.17 -12.45
N ILE A 141 -5.12 8.87 -11.57
CA ILE A 141 -4.98 10.32 -11.63
C ILE A 141 -4.16 10.77 -12.83
N LYS A 142 -3.09 10.05 -13.20
CA LYS A 142 -2.30 10.37 -14.39
C LYS A 142 -3.12 10.22 -15.67
N ASN A 143 -3.89 9.15 -15.80
CA ASN A 143 -4.75 8.92 -16.96
C ASN A 143 -5.79 10.04 -17.09
N ILE A 144 -6.48 10.38 -15.99
CA ILE A 144 -7.44 11.51 -15.96
C ILE A 144 -6.78 12.82 -16.43
N TYR A 145 -5.54 13.08 -15.97
CA TYR A 145 -4.82 14.28 -16.37
C TYR A 145 -4.41 14.26 -17.86
N LEU A 146 -3.97 13.11 -18.38
CA LEU A 146 -3.56 12.94 -19.78
C LEU A 146 -4.74 13.01 -20.75
N ASP A 147 -5.93 12.59 -20.33
CA ASP A 147 -7.17 12.75 -21.10
C ASP A 147 -7.50 14.23 -21.35
N ILE A 148 -7.10 15.11 -20.43
CA ILE A 148 -7.29 16.57 -20.53
C ILE A 148 -6.07 17.25 -21.18
N ASN A 149 -4.86 16.76 -20.88
CA ASN A 149 -3.60 17.33 -21.34
C ASN A 149 -2.83 16.25 -22.10
N SER A 150 -3.05 16.16 -23.41
CA SER A 150 -2.44 15.15 -24.29
C SER A 150 -0.93 15.35 -24.54
N SER A 151 -0.20 15.97 -23.60
CA SER A 151 1.24 16.15 -23.73
C SER A 151 1.97 14.82 -23.52
N ASN A 152 3.01 14.56 -24.34
CA ASN A 152 3.93 13.43 -24.17
C ASN A 152 4.90 13.64 -22.99
N GLU A 153 4.47 14.33 -21.93
CA GLU A 153 5.36 14.69 -20.84
C GLU A 153 5.59 13.49 -19.91
N TYR A 154 6.84 13.28 -19.50
CA TYR A 154 7.21 12.23 -18.57
C TYR A 154 6.68 12.52 -17.15
N LEU A 155 5.58 11.87 -16.77
CA LEU A 155 4.94 12.02 -15.45
C LEU A 155 5.49 11.00 -14.46
N THR A 156 6.24 11.48 -13.46
CA THR A 156 6.73 10.67 -12.34
C THR A 156 5.70 10.58 -11.20
N ALA A 157 5.83 9.60 -10.31
CA ALA A 157 4.93 9.41 -9.15
C ALA A 157 4.83 10.65 -8.25
N LYS A 158 5.92 11.40 -8.05
CA LYS A 158 5.90 12.68 -7.31
C LYS A 158 4.99 13.75 -7.95
N ASN A 159 4.68 13.64 -9.24
CA ASN A 159 3.85 14.59 -9.98
C ASN A 159 2.35 14.28 -9.85
N THR A 160 1.96 13.10 -9.36
CA THR A 160 0.56 12.65 -9.34
C THR A 160 -0.37 13.65 -8.66
N ILE A 161 -0.10 14.02 -7.40
CA ILE A 161 -0.97 14.95 -6.68
C ILE A 161 -0.68 16.41 -7.08
N LYS A 162 0.57 16.86 -6.92
CA LYS A 162 0.94 18.26 -7.10
C LYS A 162 0.68 18.79 -8.51
N LYS A 163 0.79 17.94 -9.54
CA LYS A 163 0.65 18.33 -10.94
C LYS A 163 -0.60 17.74 -11.59
N CYS A 164 -0.79 16.42 -11.52
CA CYS A 164 -1.84 15.75 -12.30
C CYS A 164 -3.23 16.02 -11.69
N LEU A 165 -3.43 15.70 -10.40
CA LEU A 165 -4.66 16.00 -9.68
C LEU A 165 -4.93 17.51 -9.65
N LYS A 166 -3.93 18.31 -9.25
CA LYS A 166 -4.05 19.77 -9.22
C LYS A 166 -4.37 20.38 -10.59
N GLY A 167 -3.84 19.78 -11.66
CA GLY A 167 -4.10 20.19 -13.03
C GLY A 167 -5.54 19.90 -13.45
N LYS A 168 -6.04 18.70 -13.14
CA LYS A 168 -7.45 18.30 -13.37
C LYS A 168 -8.43 19.24 -12.67
N ILE A 169 -8.28 19.44 -11.35
CA ILE A 169 -9.22 20.27 -10.57
C ILE A 169 -9.19 21.75 -11.01
N LYS A 170 -8.04 22.25 -11.45
CA LYS A 170 -7.92 23.61 -12.00
C LYS A 170 -8.52 23.74 -13.39
N HIS A 171 -8.31 22.75 -14.25
CA HIS A 171 -8.89 22.74 -15.60
C HIS A 171 -10.42 22.78 -15.55
N GLU A 172 -11.01 22.12 -14.55
CA GLU A 172 -12.47 22.04 -14.41
C GLU A 172 -13.10 23.12 -13.55
N ASP A 173 -12.26 23.99 -12.97
CA ASP A 173 -12.65 25.08 -12.07
C ASP A 173 -13.44 24.58 -10.84
N ILE A 174 -12.95 23.52 -10.19
CA ILE A 174 -13.57 22.86 -9.02
C ILE A 174 -12.65 22.82 -7.79
N VAL A 175 -11.72 23.78 -7.69
CA VAL A 175 -10.66 23.74 -6.66
C VAL A 175 -11.27 23.80 -5.25
N ASP A 176 -12.21 24.71 -5.03
CA ASP A 176 -12.80 24.93 -3.70
C ASP A 176 -13.77 23.81 -3.33
N GLU A 177 -14.58 23.34 -4.28
CA GLU A 177 -15.49 22.21 -4.13
C GLU A 177 -14.72 20.94 -3.80
N PHE A 178 -13.63 20.66 -4.52
CA PHE A 178 -12.81 19.48 -4.29
C PHE A 178 -12.19 19.51 -2.88
N ASN A 179 -11.62 20.65 -2.48
CA ASN A 179 -11.03 20.79 -1.14
C ASN A 179 -12.08 20.61 -0.04
N ASN A 180 -13.28 21.17 -0.24
CA ASN A 180 -14.40 21.01 0.71
C ASN A 180 -14.85 19.54 0.81
N GLU A 181 -15.02 18.86 -0.32
CA GLU A 181 -15.42 17.45 -0.35
C GLU A 181 -14.36 16.52 0.23
N LEU A 182 -13.07 16.82 0.02
CA LEU A 182 -11.95 16.10 0.63
C LEU A 182 -11.93 16.29 2.15
N TYR A 183 -12.11 17.53 2.62
CA TYR A 183 -12.13 17.85 4.05
C TYR A 183 -13.33 17.22 4.78
N LYS A 184 -14.50 17.14 4.13
CA LYS A 184 -15.68 16.45 4.69
C LYS A 184 -15.40 14.96 4.93
N ARG A 185 -14.68 14.30 4.01
CA ARG A 185 -14.33 12.88 4.10
C ARG A 185 -13.20 12.62 5.10
N SER A 186 -12.22 13.52 5.16
CA SER A 186 -11.10 13.42 6.08
C SER A 186 -10.65 14.77 6.59
N LYS A 187 -10.87 14.99 7.89
CA LYS A 187 -10.38 16.17 8.63
C LYS A 187 -8.85 16.30 8.65
N PHE A 188 -8.14 15.25 8.24
CA PHE A 188 -6.69 15.28 8.05
C PHE A 188 -6.28 16.18 6.87
N PHE A 189 -7.13 16.30 5.85
CA PHE A 189 -6.82 17.12 4.68
C PHE A 189 -7.44 18.51 4.82
N LEU A 190 -6.84 19.35 5.67
CA LEU A 190 -7.22 20.75 5.84
C LEU A 190 -6.93 21.60 4.61
N THR A 191 -5.73 21.38 4.06
CA THR A 191 -5.21 22.11 2.91
C THR A 191 -4.84 21.12 1.82
N PHE A 192 -4.85 21.56 0.56
CA PHE A 192 -4.31 20.75 -0.53
C PHE A 192 -2.80 20.45 -0.34
N GLU A 193 -2.08 21.28 0.44
CA GLU A 193 -0.66 21.06 0.73
C GLU A 193 -0.46 19.86 1.69
N SER A 194 -1.34 19.68 2.69
CA SER A 194 -1.30 18.48 3.55
C SER A 194 -1.39 17.17 2.72
N LEU A 195 -2.22 17.16 1.66
CA LEU A 195 -2.32 16.04 0.72
C LEU A 195 -1.03 15.87 -0.10
N ILE A 196 -0.41 16.97 -0.54
CA ILE A 196 0.87 16.95 -1.25
C ILE A 196 1.98 16.37 -0.37
N GLU A 197 2.10 16.82 0.88
CA GLU A 197 3.12 16.36 1.82
C GLU A 197 2.92 14.88 2.18
N LEU A 198 1.67 14.46 2.44
CA LEU A 198 1.37 13.04 2.64
C LEU A 198 1.76 12.21 1.42
N TRP A 199 1.42 12.65 0.21
CA TRP A 199 1.80 11.93 -1.00
C TRP A 199 3.32 11.86 -1.21
N LYS A 200 4.06 12.93 -0.86
CA LYS A 200 5.53 12.90 -0.88
C LYS A 200 6.08 11.85 0.07
N LEU A 201 5.51 11.72 1.27
CA LEU A 201 5.88 10.69 2.25
C LEU A 201 5.61 9.28 1.71
N LEU A 202 4.40 9.03 1.20
CA LEU A 202 4.03 7.73 0.62
C LEU A 202 4.91 7.38 -0.60
N ASN A 203 5.24 8.38 -1.43
CA ASN A 203 6.14 8.20 -2.56
C ASN A 203 7.59 7.90 -2.12
N LEU A 204 8.08 8.52 -1.05
CA LEU A 204 9.38 8.17 -0.46
C LEU A 204 9.38 6.70 -0.01
N ILE A 205 8.34 6.29 0.72
CA ILE A 205 8.19 4.91 1.20
C ILE A 205 8.16 3.91 0.04
N ARG A 206 7.30 4.17 -0.96
CA ARG A 206 7.21 3.37 -2.18
C ARG A 206 8.55 3.26 -2.89
N ASN A 207 9.27 4.38 -3.04
CA ASN A 207 10.56 4.37 -3.75
C ASN A 207 11.61 3.55 -3.03
N ARG A 208 11.68 3.66 -1.70
CA ARG A 208 12.62 2.87 -0.91
C ARG A 208 12.28 1.39 -0.96
N TYR A 209 11.00 1.04 -0.89
CA TYR A 209 10.58 -0.35 -1.04
C TYR A 209 10.92 -0.93 -2.41
N VAL A 210 10.56 -0.24 -3.50
CA VAL A 210 10.71 -0.75 -4.88
C VAL A 210 12.15 -0.71 -5.40
N HIS A 211 12.92 0.33 -5.08
CA HIS A 211 14.23 0.56 -5.70
C HIS A 211 15.41 0.28 -4.78
N ASN A 212 15.18 0.19 -3.47
CA ASN A 212 16.23 0.02 -2.47
C ASN A 212 15.98 -1.19 -1.56
N ASN A 213 15.11 -2.12 -1.95
CA ASN A 213 14.73 -3.28 -1.13
C ASN A 213 14.34 -2.87 0.29
N ASN A 214 13.62 -1.74 0.40
CA ASN A 214 13.16 -1.17 1.66
C ASN A 214 14.26 -0.64 2.60
N ILE A 215 15.48 -0.44 2.10
CA ILE A 215 16.60 0.12 2.87
C ILE A 215 16.64 1.65 2.76
N TYR A 216 16.76 2.30 3.91
CA TYR A 216 16.81 3.75 4.07
C TYR A 216 18.20 4.18 4.52
N ASP A 217 18.91 4.88 3.64
CA ASP A 217 20.14 5.60 3.98
C ASP A 217 19.85 6.83 4.87
N ASP A 218 20.89 7.44 5.44
CA ASP A 218 20.74 8.60 6.34
C ASP A 218 20.01 9.78 5.69
N SER A 219 20.17 9.96 4.37
CA SER A 219 19.45 10.98 3.62
C SER A 219 17.95 10.67 3.55
N ALA A 220 17.59 9.42 3.30
CA ALA A 220 16.22 8.93 3.28
C ALA A 220 15.54 9.06 4.64
N LYS A 221 16.25 8.71 5.71
CA LYS A 221 15.76 8.83 7.10
C LYS A 221 15.50 10.28 7.45
N SER A 222 16.44 11.18 7.15
CA SER A 222 16.26 12.62 7.35
C SER A 222 15.08 13.16 6.52
N GLN A 223 14.93 12.69 5.28
CA GLN A 223 13.81 13.07 4.43
C GLN A 223 12.46 12.56 4.97
N PHE A 224 12.42 11.34 5.53
CA PHE A 224 11.24 10.78 6.16
C PHE A 224 10.78 11.65 7.33
N THR A 225 11.66 11.91 8.29
CA THR A 225 11.35 12.76 9.46
C THR A 225 10.93 14.17 9.04
N LYS A 226 11.63 14.77 8.07
CA LYS A 226 11.25 16.09 7.56
C LYS A 226 9.85 16.12 6.95
N LEU A 227 9.45 15.08 6.21
CA LEU A 227 8.12 15.01 5.62
C LEU A 227 7.05 14.81 6.70
N VAL A 228 7.33 14.00 7.73
CA VAL A 228 6.45 13.85 8.90
C VAL A 228 6.27 15.19 9.61
N GLU A 229 7.35 15.93 9.88
CA GLU A 229 7.31 17.26 10.49
C GLU A 229 6.51 18.28 9.65
N ASN A 230 6.67 18.26 8.33
CA ASN A 230 5.91 19.12 7.43
C ASN A 230 4.40 18.84 7.52
N ILE A 231 4.01 17.57 7.55
CA ILE A 231 2.60 17.17 7.69
C ILE A 231 2.05 17.64 9.04
N ILE A 232 2.81 17.47 10.13
CA ILE A 232 2.40 17.93 11.46
C ILE A 232 2.17 19.45 11.48
N LYS A 233 3.07 20.23 10.86
CA LYS A 233 2.92 21.68 10.74
C LYS A 233 1.64 22.09 10.00
N GLU A 234 1.26 21.38 8.95
CA GLU A 234 0.00 21.63 8.23
C GLU A 234 -1.25 21.27 9.04
N LEU A 235 -1.09 20.48 10.10
CA LEU A 235 -2.18 20.07 11.00
C LEU A 235 -2.23 20.88 12.31
N GLU A 236 -1.42 21.94 12.44
CA GLU A 236 -1.37 22.76 13.65
C GLU A 236 -2.72 23.44 13.93
N GLY A 237 -3.36 23.06 15.04
CA GLY A 237 -4.61 23.64 15.53
C GLY A 237 -5.21 22.84 16.69
N ASP A 238 -5.73 23.52 17.71
CA ASP A 238 -6.21 22.90 18.95
C ASP A 238 -7.31 21.84 18.72
N GLU A 239 -8.20 22.06 17.76
CA GLU A 239 -9.29 21.13 17.42
C GLU A 239 -8.80 19.81 16.79
N LEU A 240 -7.57 19.78 16.29
CA LEU A 240 -6.98 18.64 15.59
C LEU A 240 -5.92 17.92 16.41
N LEU A 241 -5.65 18.37 17.64
CA LEU A 241 -4.66 17.79 18.54
C LEU A 241 -4.79 16.26 18.65
N PRO A 242 -5.99 15.65 18.77
CA PRO A 242 -6.11 14.20 18.76
C PRO A 242 -5.62 13.57 17.45
N THR A 243 -5.97 14.15 16.29
CA THR A 243 -5.55 13.63 14.98
C THR A 243 -4.04 13.73 14.79
N VAL A 244 -3.44 14.84 15.25
CA VAL A 244 -1.99 15.04 15.21
C VAL A 244 -1.28 14.01 16.10
N ASN A 245 -1.72 13.83 17.34
CA ASN A 245 -1.12 12.87 18.27
C ASN A 245 -1.18 11.44 17.71
N TYR A 246 -2.32 11.02 17.17
CA TYR A 246 -2.43 9.70 16.53
C TYR A 246 -1.51 9.54 15.31
N PHE A 247 -1.34 10.59 14.52
CA PHE A 247 -0.42 10.57 13.39
C PHE A 247 1.03 10.46 13.86
N ILE A 248 1.40 11.21 14.91
CA ILE A 248 2.71 11.13 15.55
C ILE A 248 2.97 9.72 16.06
N ASP A 249 2.08 9.15 16.87
CA ASP A 249 2.23 7.80 17.44
C ASP A 249 2.44 6.74 16.33
N ALA A 250 1.68 6.85 15.24
CA ALA A 250 1.81 5.97 14.08
C ALA A 250 3.18 6.14 13.39
N MET A 251 3.63 7.38 13.17
CA MET A 251 4.89 7.65 12.47
C MET A 251 6.11 7.36 13.34
N GLU A 252 6.05 7.58 14.66
CA GLU A 252 7.11 7.25 15.62
C GLU A 252 7.47 5.76 15.57
N THR A 253 6.48 4.89 15.35
CA THR A 253 6.71 3.46 15.16
C THR A 253 7.67 3.21 14.00
N PHE A 254 7.48 3.90 12.86
CA PHE A 254 8.35 3.76 11.70
C PHE A 254 9.69 4.45 11.89
N GLU A 255 9.73 5.62 12.53
CA GLU A 255 11.00 6.29 12.83
C GLU A 255 11.88 5.43 13.75
N ASN A 256 11.29 4.76 14.73
CA ASN A 256 12.01 3.85 15.61
C ASN A 256 12.53 2.62 14.85
N GLN A 257 11.79 2.08 13.89
CA GLN A 257 12.30 1.02 13.00
C GLN A 257 13.47 1.53 12.16
N LEU A 258 13.37 2.71 11.56
CA LEU A 258 14.44 3.32 10.76
C LEU A 258 15.72 3.62 11.57
N LYS A 259 15.60 3.89 12.88
CA LYS A 259 16.75 4.05 13.78
C LYS A 259 17.44 2.72 14.11
N ASN A 260 16.68 1.62 14.15
CA ASN A 260 17.16 0.32 14.64
C ASN A 260 17.54 -0.67 13.54
N SER A 261 16.87 -0.66 12.38
CA SER A 261 16.97 -1.69 11.34
C SER A 261 17.04 -1.15 9.91
N ASP A 262 17.19 0.17 9.73
CA ASP A 262 17.30 0.87 8.43
C ASP A 262 16.16 0.58 7.44
N SER A 263 15.06 0.01 7.91
CA SER A 263 13.96 -0.49 7.08
C SER A 263 12.64 -0.35 7.81
N ILE A 264 11.55 -0.26 7.04
CA ILE A 264 10.19 -0.15 7.59
C ILE A 264 9.45 -1.47 7.40
N ILE A 265 8.85 -1.98 8.47
CA ILE A 265 7.98 -3.13 8.35
C ILE A 265 6.54 -2.63 8.20
N PHE A 266 5.96 -2.90 7.03
CA PHE A 266 4.62 -2.45 6.68
C PHE A 266 3.59 -3.05 7.63
N ASN A 267 2.77 -2.20 8.24
CA ASN A 267 1.65 -2.59 9.09
C ASN A 267 0.32 -2.10 8.48
N ASP A 268 -0.77 -2.42 9.15
CA ASP A 268 -2.12 -2.04 8.72
C ASP A 268 -2.28 -0.53 8.62
N THR A 269 -1.56 0.26 9.43
CA THR A 269 -1.61 1.72 9.39
C THR A 269 -1.14 2.25 8.03
N LEU A 270 -0.02 1.77 7.49
CA LEU A 270 0.44 2.22 6.16
C LEU A 270 -0.52 1.82 5.05
N GLU A 271 -1.07 0.61 5.11
CA GLU A 271 -2.10 0.17 4.16
C GLU A 271 -3.34 1.06 4.24
N ASN A 272 -3.87 1.30 5.45
CA ASN A 272 -5.03 2.14 5.70
C ASN A 272 -4.81 3.56 5.16
N ILE A 273 -3.61 4.13 5.38
CA ILE A 273 -3.29 5.48 4.89
C ILE A 273 -3.46 5.56 3.37
N ILE A 274 -2.81 4.67 2.62
CA ILE A 274 -2.87 4.74 1.15
C ILE A 274 -4.26 4.35 0.62
N ARG A 275 -4.90 3.33 1.19
CA ARG A 275 -6.23 2.87 0.78
C ARG A 275 -7.27 3.98 0.96
N ASN A 276 -7.33 4.56 2.16
CA ASN A 276 -8.29 5.60 2.50
C ASN A 276 -8.01 6.89 1.72
N THR A 277 -6.74 7.29 1.58
CA THR A 277 -6.36 8.45 0.77
C THR A 277 -6.80 8.29 -0.69
N SER A 278 -6.64 7.08 -1.24
CA SER A 278 -7.05 6.77 -2.62
C SER A 278 -8.56 6.93 -2.79
N ILE A 279 -9.36 6.33 -1.88
CA ILE A 279 -10.82 6.48 -1.89
C ILE A 279 -11.24 7.94 -1.76
N PHE A 280 -10.69 8.67 -0.79
CA PHE A 280 -11.07 10.06 -0.55
C PHE A 280 -10.81 10.98 -1.73
N ILE A 281 -9.67 10.85 -2.40
CA ILE A 281 -9.39 11.64 -3.61
C ILE A 281 -10.40 11.31 -4.70
N MET A 282 -10.59 10.02 -4.99
CA MET A 282 -11.40 9.58 -6.13
C MET A 282 -12.89 9.89 -5.91
N GLU A 283 -13.40 9.73 -4.70
CA GLU A 283 -14.76 10.10 -4.35
C GLU A 283 -15.00 11.61 -4.36
N SER A 284 -14.05 12.39 -3.87
CA SER A 284 -14.16 13.86 -3.91
C SER A 284 -14.21 14.36 -5.35
N LEU A 285 -13.36 13.83 -6.24
CA LEU A 285 -13.42 14.13 -7.67
C LEU A 285 -14.78 13.75 -8.27
N TYR A 286 -15.24 12.53 -7.99
CA TYR A 286 -16.50 12.02 -8.51
C TYR A 286 -17.70 12.87 -8.03
N ILE A 287 -17.76 13.27 -6.76
CA ILE A 287 -18.84 14.14 -6.27
C ILE A 287 -18.80 15.52 -6.92
N CYS A 288 -17.62 16.11 -7.12
CA CYS A 288 -17.53 17.39 -7.82
C CYS A 288 -18.11 17.30 -9.24
N GLU A 289 -17.79 16.24 -9.98
CA GLU A 289 -18.35 16.01 -11.32
C GLU A 289 -19.85 15.71 -11.30
N LYS A 290 -20.28 14.88 -10.34
CA LYS A 290 -21.70 14.57 -10.11
C LYS A 290 -22.49 15.87 -9.93
N ASN A 291 -22.09 16.72 -8.99
CA ASN A 291 -22.79 17.97 -8.68
C ASN A 291 -22.79 18.94 -9.87
N LYS A 292 -21.69 18.99 -10.64
CA LYS A 292 -21.61 19.82 -11.85
C LYS A 292 -22.62 19.37 -12.90
N ASN A 293 -22.78 18.07 -13.11
CA ASN A 293 -23.73 17.52 -14.07
C ASN A 293 -25.19 17.73 -13.62
N TYR A 294 -25.50 17.66 -12.33
CA TYR A 294 -26.84 17.97 -11.83
C TYR A 294 -27.21 19.46 -11.89
N ASN A 295 -26.23 20.37 -11.81
CA ASN A 295 -26.48 21.82 -11.95
C ASN A 295 -26.68 22.27 -13.41
N LEU A 296 -26.48 21.39 -14.38
CA LEU A 296 -26.70 21.66 -15.81
C LEU A 296 -28.08 21.24 -16.31
N TYR A 297 -28.91 20.64 -15.44
CA TYR A 297 -30.31 20.26 -15.67
C TYR A 297 -31.25 21.00 -14.72
#